data_AF-A0A9E5GFN3-F1
#
_entry.id   AF-A0A9E5GFN3-F1
#
_cell.length_a   1.000
_cell.length_b   1.000
_cell.length_c   1.000
_cell.angle_alpha   90.00
_cell.angle_beta   90.00
_cell.angle_gamma   90.00
#
_symmetry.space_group_name_H-M   'P 1'
#
loop_
_entity.id
_entity.type
_entity.pdbx_description
1 polymer ?
#
loop_
_entity_poly.entity_id
_entity_poly.type
_entity_poly.pdbx_seq_one_letter_code
_entity_poly.pdbx_strand_id
1 'polypeptide(L)'
;MNIQHERIGHLVAKMKADNPQLIALFLDQKLDDAALVESLKEIISTTLQQQYPVAWAYYSAQEQTEQEYYKLMSTSMAYLRMMDYLDHEGESFVDGNLHGEAVVSKPIALLRRVLLGAVDSVNLDFLEDMAHLMAQLSGVEDREIPSRNQVQQWMDRHPSGLDHEVIAFRAKNKERIVDLLIKSIDEQKNKKAFYQFKEGLSYEQKRKQVLSWWKEDRFHLHFAVRSTEALNLYLDHSMDEETLQIMVDAEKKGIPIFATPYFLSLIDTRPVSEQEYPHSDLAIRTYLFYSRDLIEEFGQIVAWEKEDIAKPGEPNAAGWLLPSHNVHRRYPNVAIFIPDTMGRACGGLCSYCQRMYDFQGGRFNFELEKLRPKKSWTEQLELNMDYFRNDPYLWDILITGGDALMSSVKSLKTILDAVLVMARQK
;
A
#
# COMPACT_ATOMS: atom_id res chain seq x y z
N MET A 1 26.77 -6.97 -22.78
CA MET A 1 25.83 -6.12 -23.56
C MET A 1 24.58 -5.95 -22.73
N ASN A 2 24.10 -4.72 -22.59
CA ASN A 2 23.09 -4.36 -21.60
C ASN A 2 21.73 -4.98 -21.95
N ILE A 3 21.26 -5.97 -21.17
CA ILE A 3 20.00 -6.71 -21.36
C ILE A 3 18.81 -5.75 -21.57
N GLN A 4 18.84 -4.58 -20.94
CA GLN A 4 17.83 -3.54 -21.09
C GLN A 4 17.77 -2.98 -22.51
N HIS A 5 18.91 -2.74 -23.16
CA HIS A 5 18.94 -2.20 -24.52
C HIS A 5 18.40 -3.19 -25.54
N GLU A 6 18.68 -4.48 -25.34
CA GLU A 6 18.13 -5.55 -26.18
C GLU A 6 16.61 -5.65 -26.04
N ARG A 7 16.10 -5.57 -24.79
CA ARG A 7 14.65 -5.59 -24.51
C ARG A 7 13.93 -4.39 -25.12
N ILE A 8 14.50 -3.18 -25.00
CA ILE A 8 13.96 -1.98 -25.66
C ILE A 8 13.88 -2.18 -27.17
N GLY A 9 14.97 -2.66 -27.79
CA GLY A 9 15.02 -2.94 -29.22
C GLY A 9 13.94 -3.93 -29.67
N HIS A 10 13.71 -4.99 -28.88
CA HIS A 10 12.65 -5.96 -29.12
C HIS A 10 11.25 -5.34 -29.04
N LEU A 11 10.95 -4.55 -28.01
CA LEU A 11 9.65 -3.89 -27.85
C LEU A 11 9.37 -2.88 -28.98
N VAL A 12 10.39 -2.12 -29.39
CA VAL A 12 10.29 -1.20 -30.53
C VAL A 12 10.03 -1.96 -31.84
N ALA A 13 10.71 -3.09 -32.05
CA ALA A 13 10.48 -3.93 -33.22
C ALA A 13 9.07 -4.54 -33.22
N LYS A 14 8.57 -4.99 -32.06
CA LYS A 14 7.20 -5.48 -31.88
C LYS A 14 6.18 -4.41 -32.25
N MET A 15 6.30 -3.20 -31.70
CA MET A 15 5.38 -2.08 -32.04
C MET A 15 5.35 -1.78 -33.54
N LYS A 16 6.53 -1.74 -34.19
CA LYS A 16 6.66 -1.52 -35.65
C LYS A 16 5.99 -2.62 -36.46
N ALA A 17 6.08 -3.87 -36.01
CA ALA A 17 5.48 -5.02 -36.68
C ALA A 17 3.95 -5.06 -36.48
N ASP A 18 3.49 -4.82 -35.26
CA ASP A 18 2.09 -4.97 -34.88
C ASP A 18 1.22 -3.83 -35.42
N ASN A 19 1.75 -2.60 -35.52
CA ASN A 19 0.95 -1.43 -35.90
C ASN A 19 1.68 -0.46 -36.85
N PRO A 20 2.13 -0.91 -38.05
CA PRO A 20 3.04 -0.15 -38.92
C PRO A 20 2.47 1.19 -39.40
N GLN A 21 1.15 1.26 -39.63
CA GLN A 21 0.49 2.49 -40.12
C GLN A 21 0.47 3.57 -39.04
N LEU A 22 0.12 3.21 -37.80
CA LEU A 22 0.11 4.14 -36.69
C LEU A 22 1.54 4.61 -36.35
N ILE A 23 2.49 3.67 -36.33
CA ILE A 23 3.90 3.96 -36.07
C ILE A 23 4.51 4.87 -37.15
N ALA A 24 4.03 4.83 -38.40
CA ALA A 24 4.50 5.74 -39.43
C ALA A 24 4.30 7.22 -39.06
N LEU A 25 3.22 7.55 -38.33
CA LEU A 25 2.96 8.92 -37.84
C LEU A 25 3.99 9.33 -36.78
N PHE A 26 4.30 8.42 -35.84
CA PHE A 26 5.33 8.64 -34.83
C PHE A 26 6.72 8.85 -35.46
N LEU A 27 6.96 8.31 -36.65
CA LEU A 27 8.24 8.44 -37.36
C LEU A 27 8.26 9.61 -38.36
N ASP A 28 7.13 10.26 -38.66
CA ASP A 28 7.05 11.34 -39.64
C ASP A 28 7.70 12.61 -39.10
N GLN A 29 8.92 12.90 -39.54
CA GLN A 29 9.71 14.06 -39.14
C GLN A 29 9.09 15.41 -39.54
N LYS A 30 8.04 15.43 -40.36
CA LYS A 30 7.31 16.66 -40.72
C LYS A 30 6.31 17.08 -39.63
N LEU A 31 5.92 16.16 -38.77
CA LEU A 31 5.02 16.43 -37.64
C LEU A 31 5.86 16.86 -36.43
N ASP A 32 5.49 17.96 -35.79
CA ASP A 32 5.87 18.19 -34.40
C ASP A 32 4.98 17.36 -33.46
N ASP A 33 5.26 17.38 -32.15
CA ASP A 33 4.53 16.56 -31.19
C ASP A 33 3.03 16.93 -31.14
N ALA A 34 2.70 18.22 -31.27
CA ALA A 34 1.31 18.68 -31.28
C ALA A 34 0.57 18.22 -32.53
N ALA A 35 1.18 18.35 -33.71
CA ALA A 35 0.62 17.89 -34.98
C ALA A 35 0.48 16.37 -35.02
N LEU A 36 1.40 15.63 -34.38
CA LEU A 36 1.27 14.18 -34.20
C LEU A 36 0.02 13.84 -33.38
N VAL A 37 -0.16 14.47 -32.23
CA VAL A 37 -1.31 14.24 -31.34
C VAL A 37 -2.62 14.50 -32.07
N GLU A 38 -2.74 15.61 -32.78
CA GLU A 38 -3.95 15.94 -33.54
C GLU A 38 -4.22 14.93 -34.67
N SER A 39 -3.17 14.50 -35.39
CA SER A 39 -3.30 13.48 -36.44
C SER A 39 -3.75 12.13 -35.87
N LEU A 40 -3.21 11.75 -34.70
CA LEU A 40 -3.62 10.54 -33.99
C LEU A 40 -5.08 10.66 -33.51
N LYS A 41 -5.49 11.80 -32.93
CA LYS A 41 -6.88 12.04 -32.52
C LYS A 41 -7.85 11.87 -33.67
N GLU A 42 -7.55 12.43 -34.84
CA GLU A 42 -8.41 12.30 -36.02
C GLU A 42 -8.57 10.84 -36.46
N ILE A 43 -7.47 10.09 -36.53
CA ILE A 43 -7.49 8.69 -36.99
C ILE A 43 -8.19 7.77 -35.98
N ILE A 44 -7.86 7.90 -34.69
CA ILE A 44 -8.41 7.08 -33.62
C ILE A 44 -9.91 7.39 -33.43
N SER A 45 -10.31 8.66 -33.44
CA SER A 45 -11.74 9.06 -33.36
C SER A 45 -12.54 8.59 -34.57
N THR A 46 -12.00 8.72 -35.79
CA THR A 46 -12.65 8.20 -37.01
C THR A 46 -12.84 6.69 -36.94
N THR A 47 -11.83 5.96 -36.46
CA THR A 47 -11.90 4.51 -36.30
C THR A 47 -12.94 4.12 -35.24
N LEU A 48 -12.97 4.82 -34.10
CA LEU A 48 -14.00 4.62 -33.06
C LEU A 48 -15.41 4.84 -33.61
N GLN A 49 -15.63 5.94 -34.34
CA GLN A 49 -16.95 6.25 -34.91
C GLN A 49 -17.42 5.23 -35.95
N GLN A 50 -16.51 4.77 -36.82
CA GLN A 50 -16.86 3.89 -37.94
C GLN A 50 -16.93 2.41 -37.54
N GLN A 51 -16.02 1.95 -36.69
CA GLN A 51 -15.85 0.52 -36.38
C GLN A 51 -16.34 0.15 -34.98
N TYR A 52 -16.35 1.10 -34.04
CA TYR A 52 -16.68 0.85 -32.64
C TYR A 52 -17.69 1.88 -32.08
N PRO A 53 -18.89 2.01 -32.68
CA PRO A 53 -19.86 3.06 -32.33
C PRO A 53 -20.29 3.02 -30.86
N VAL A 54 -20.33 1.84 -30.23
CA VAL A 54 -20.61 1.70 -28.78
C VAL A 54 -19.48 2.32 -27.94
N ALA A 55 -18.23 2.08 -28.31
CA ALA A 55 -17.09 2.70 -27.62
C ALA A 55 -17.06 4.21 -27.85
N TRP A 56 -17.41 4.69 -29.05
CA TRP A 56 -17.56 6.13 -29.30
C TRP A 56 -18.67 6.77 -28.45
N ALA A 57 -19.83 6.12 -28.31
CA ALA A 57 -20.91 6.60 -27.45
C ALA A 57 -20.50 6.63 -25.97
N TYR A 58 -19.71 5.64 -25.52
CA TYR A 58 -19.13 5.61 -24.18
C TYR A 58 -18.13 6.77 -23.97
N TYR A 59 -17.19 6.96 -24.90
CA TYR A 59 -16.19 8.03 -24.87
C TYR A 59 -16.81 9.43 -24.86
N SER A 60 -17.80 9.66 -25.71
CA SER A 60 -18.49 10.95 -25.83
C SER A 60 -19.50 11.24 -24.71
N ALA A 61 -19.50 10.43 -23.65
CA ALA A 61 -20.40 10.50 -22.50
C ALA A 61 -21.90 10.47 -22.87
N GLN A 62 -22.25 9.90 -24.03
CA GLN A 62 -23.64 9.70 -24.43
C GLN A 62 -24.27 8.52 -23.66
N GLU A 63 -23.50 7.45 -23.43
CA GLU A 63 -23.93 6.25 -22.70
C GLU A 63 -22.79 5.71 -21.79
N GLN A 64 -22.42 6.48 -20.76
CA GLN A 64 -21.30 6.14 -19.86
C GLN A 64 -21.79 5.44 -18.57
N THR A 65 -22.29 4.21 -18.70
CA THR A 65 -22.67 3.38 -17.54
C THR A 65 -21.73 2.19 -17.37
N GLU A 66 -21.70 1.62 -16.16
CA GLU A 66 -20.97 0.37 -15.89
C GLU A 66 -21.41 -0.77 -16.83
N GLN A 67 -22.71 -0.85 -17.15
CA GLN A 67 -23.23 -1.86 -18.07
C GLN A 67 -22.70 -1.69 -19.49
N GLU A 68 -22.53 -0.45 -19.97
CA GLU A 68 -21.94 -0.19 -21.28
C GLU A 68 -20.45 -0.49 -21.31
N TYR A 69 -19.73 -0.19 -20.22
CA TYR A 69 -18.32 -0.53 -20.09
C TYR A 69 -18.06 -2.03 -20.32
N TYR A 70 -18.91 -2.90 -19.75
CA TYR A 70 -18.78 -4.35 -19.91
C TYR A 70 -19.15 -4.88 -21.30
N LYS A 71 -19.76 -4.05 -22.18
CA LYS A 71 -20.02 -4.43 -23.58
C LYS A 71 -18.86 -4.11 -24.52
N LEU A 72 -17.86 -3.37 -24.05
CA LEU A 72 -16.72 -2.97 -24.88
C LEU A 72 -15.85 -4.19 -25.24
N MET A 73 -15.42 -4.24 -26.50
CA MET A 73 -14.45 -5.23 -26.96
C MET A 73 -13.04 -4.83 -26.52
N SER A 74 -12.15 -5.82 -26.35
CA SER A 74 -10.74 -5.60 -25.97
C SER A 74 -10.06 -4.55 -26.86
N THR A 75 -10.20 -4.70 -28.18
CA THR A 75 -9.65 -3.75 -29.16
C THR A 75 -10.23 -2.34 -28.95
N SER A 76 -11.55 -2.21 -28.81
CA SER A 76 -12.19 -0.91 -28.59
C SER A 76 -11.75 -0.23 -27.29
N MET A 77 -11.48 -1.00 -26.22
CA MET A 77 -10.90 -0.47 -24.98
C MET A 77 -9.49 0.10 -25.20
N ALA A 78 -8.70 -0.50 -26.08
CA ALA A 78 -7.38 0.02 -26.45
C ALA A 78 -7.49 1.37 -27.19
N TYR A 79 -8.48 1.53 -28.09
CA TYR A 79 -8.74 2.83 -28.72
C TYR A 79 -9.18 3.88 -27.71
N LEU A 80 -10.02 3.53 -26.72
CA LEU A 80 -10.39 4.43 -25.63
C LEU A 80 -9.17 4.87 -24.81
N ARG A 81 -8.29 3.93 -24.43
CA ARG A 81 -7.05 4.26 -23.70
C ARG A 81 -6.12 5.15 -24.52
N MET A 82 -6.02 4.93 -25.83
CA MET A 82 -5.27 5.81 -26.71
C MET A 82 -5.88 7.22 -26.75
N MET A 83 -7.22 7.34 -26.79
CA MET A 83 -7.88 8.65 -26.67
C MET A 83 -7.57 9.32 -25.33
N ASP A 84 -7.62 8.61 -24.21
CA ASP A 84 -7.26 9.17 -22.89
C ASP A 84 -5.84 9.75 -22.88
N TYR A 85 -4.86 9.04 -23.45
CA TYR A 85 -3.50 9.58 -23.57
C TYR A 85 -3.42 10.82 -24.46
N LEU A 86 -4.18 10.85 -25.56
CA LEU A 86 -4.19 11.97 -26.49
C LEU A 86 -4.88 13.21 -25.90
N ASP A 87 -5.96 13.02 -25.15
CA ASP A 87 -6.74 14.10 -24.54
C ASP A 87 -5.97 14.79 -23.43
N HIS A 88 -5.19 14.02 -22.67
CA HIS A 88 -4.42 14.49 -21.52
C HIS A 88 -2.91 14.67 -21.82
N GLU A 89 -2.49 14.58 -23.10
CA GLU A 89 -1.09 14.81 -23.50
C GLU A 89 -0.68 16.26 -23.20
N GLY A 90 0.39 16.42 -22.43
CA GLY A 90 0.91 17.71 -22.03
C GLY A 90 0.26 18.32 -20.79
N GLU A 91 -0.70 17.63 -20.16
CA GLU A 91 -1.27 18.07 -18.88
C GLU A 91 -0.22 18.02 -17.76
N SER A 92 -0.33 18.98 -16.84
CA SER A 92 0.58 19.14 -15.72
C SER A 92 -0.13 18.92 -14.40
N PHE A 93 0.45 18.06 -13.57
CA PHE A 93 -0.09 17.68 -12.28
C PHE A 93 0.94 17.99 -11.18
N VAL A 94 0.49 18.67 -10.13
CA VAL A 94 1.30 18.82 -8.91
C VAL A 94 1.25 17.51 -8.13
N ASP A 95 2.41 16.93 -7.89
CA ASP A 95 2.57 15.70 -7.12
C ASP A 95 3.15 16.01 -5.73
N GLY A 96 2.38 15.67 -4.69
CA GLY A 96 2.81 15.84 -3.30
C GLY A 96 3.98 14.93 -2.92
N ASN A 97 4.12 13.78 -3.59
CA ASN A 97 5.22 12.83 -3.39
C ASN A 97 6.53 13.29 -4.04
N LEU A 98 6.46 14.27 -4.95
CA LEU A 98 7.63 14.93 -5.52
C LEU A 98 7.81 16.33 -4.91
N HIS A 99 7.46 16.47 -3.63
CA HIS A 99 7.58 17.72 -2.87
C HIS A 99 6.87 18.93 -3.51
N GLY A 100 5.78 18.68 -4.23
CA GLY A 100 5.02 19.72 -4.92
C GLY A 100 5.57 20.09 -6.30
N GLU A 101 6.52 19.33 -6.84
CA GLU A 101 6.94 19.47 -8.22
C GLU A 101 5.79 19.14 -9.18
N ALA A 102 5.79 19.85 -10.31
CA ALA A 102 4.82 19.66 -11.37
C ALA A 102 5.35 18.62 -12.36
N VAL A 103 4.65 17.50 -12.49
CA VAL A 103 4.92 16.48 -13.51
C VAL A 103 4.09 16.80 -14.73
N VAL A 104 4.70 16.74 -15.91
CA VAL A 104 3.98 16.89 -17.19
C VAL A 104 3.85 15.52 -17.83
N SER A 105 2.63 15.04 -17.99
CA SER A 105 2.35 13.77 -18.66
C SER A 105 2.54 13.93 -20.16
N LYS A 106 3.49 13.21 -20.75
CA LYS A 106 3.75 13.25 -22.20
C LYS A 106 3.99 11.85 -22.80
N PRO A 107 3.08 10.89 -22.60
CA PRO A 107 3.25 9.52 -23.10
C PRO A 107 3.46 9.46 -24.62
N ILE A 108 2.76 10.28 -25.41
CA ILE A 108 2.85 10.24 -26.88
C ILE A 108 4.19 10.82 -27.35
N ALA A 109 4.59 11.98 -26.83
CA ALA A 109 5.89 12.56 -27.17
C ALA A 109 7.06 11.68 -26.69
N LEU A 110 6.95 11.08 -25.50
CA LEU A 110 7.96 10.14 -24.99
C LEU A 110 8.10 8.92 -25.90
N LEU A 111 6.97 8.30 -26.29
CA LEU A 111 6.97 7.17 -27.21
C LEU A 111 7.55 7.55 -28.58
N ARG A 112 7.20 8.73 -29.12
CA ARG A 112 7.78 9.26 -30.35
C ARG A 112 9.30 9.34 -30.28
N ARG A 113 9.83 9.92 -29.20
CA ARG A 113 11.28 10.04 -28.99
C ARG A 113 11.95 8.67 -28.89
N VAL A 114 11.32 7.69 -28.23
CA VAL A 114 11.83 6.31 -28.17
C VAL A 114 11.90 5.70 -29.57
N LEU A 115 10.83 5.82 -30.36
CA LEU A 115 10.75 5.25 -31.70
C LEU A 115 11.76 5.89 -32.68
N LEU A 116 12.09 7.17 -32.47
CA LEU A 116 13.12 7.91 -33.20
C LEU A 116 14.56 7.64 -32.69
N GLY A 117 14.72 6.92 -31.57
CA GLY A 117 16.02 6.71 -30.93
C GLY A 117 16.60 7.98 -30.27
N ALA A 118 15.74 8.93 -29.90
CA ALA A 118 16.08 10.25 -29.35
C ALA A 118 15.88 10.33 -27.81
N VAL A 119 16.05 9.20 -27.12
CA VAL A 119 16.03 9.11 -25.65
C VAL A 119 17.30 8.42 -25.15
N ASP A 120 17.87 8.96 -24.08
CA ASP A 120 19.02 8.35 -23.39
C ASP A 120 18.57 7.25 -22.42
N SER A 121 17.38 7.38 -21.86
CA SER A 121 16.76 6.39 -20.98
C SER A 121 15.23 6.46 -21.05
N VAL A 122 14.59 5.34 -20.74
CA VAL A 122 13.14 5.19 -20.65
C VAL A 122 12.81 4.06 -19.70
N ASN A 123 11.71 4.20 -18.94
CA ASN A 123 11.23 3.13 -18.10
C ASN A 123 10.75 1.95 -18.98
N LEU A 124 11.21 0.74 -18.68
CA LEU A 124 10.84 -0.46 -19.43
C LEU A 124 9.35 -0.79 -19.31
N ASP A 125 8.76 -0.63 -18.12
CA ASP A 125 7.36 -0.94 -17.87
C ASP A 125 6.45 -0.05 -18.74
N PHE A 126 6.81 1.24 -18.88
CA PHE A 126 6.12 2.14 -19.81
C PHE A 126 6.18 1.64 -21.26
N LEU A 127 7.33 1.16 -21.72
CA LEU A 127 7.45 0.63 -23.07
C LEU A 127 6.72 -0.69 -23.28
N GLU A 128 6.64 -1.52 -22.25
CA GLU A 128 5.87 -2.76 -22.29
C GLU A 128 4.38 -2.44 -22.40
N ASP A 129 3.88 -1.53 -21.58
CA ASP A 129 2.50 -1.06 -21.66
C ASP A 129 2.18 -0.48 -23.04
N MET A 130 3.07 0.33 -23.62
CA MET A 130 2.89 0.86 -24.96
C MET A 130 2.95 -0.21 -26.04
N ALA A 131 3.84 -1.20 -25.92
CA ALA A 131 3.93 -2.30 -26.88
C ALA A 131 2.68 -3.18 -26.88
N HIS A 132 2.15 -3.51 -25.71
CA HIS A 132 0.90 -4.26 -25.58
C HIS A 132 -0.31 -3.43 -26.04
N LEU A 133 -0.34 -2.12 -25.75
CA LEU A 133 -1.37 -1.23 -26.28
C LEU A 133 -1.36 -1.22 -27.83
N MET A 134 -0.19 -1.11 -28.46
CA MET A 134 -0.06 -1.13 -29.92
C MET A 134 -0.54 -2.46 -30.53
N ALA A 135 -0.27 -3.58 -29.88
CA ALA A 135 -0.72 -4.91 -30.29
C ALA A 135 -2.23 -5.09 -30.13
N GLN A 136 -2.82 -4.52 -29.07
CA GLN A 136 -4.28 -4.53 -28.86
C GLN A 136 -4.99 -3.63 -29.88
N LEU A 137 -4.42 -2.47 -30.23
CA LEU A 137 -4.97 -1.56 -31.23
C LEU A 137 -5.03 -2.19 -32.63
N SER A 138 -4.09 -3.07 -32.96
CA SER A 138 -4.08 -3.80 -34.24
C SER A 138 -4.87 -5.11 -34.21
N GLY A 139 -5.38 -5.51 -33.04
CA GLY A 139 -6.07 -6.80 -32.85
C GLY A 139 -5.14 -8.01 -32.95
N VAL A 140 -3.82 -7.80 -32.89
CA VAL A 140 -2.83 -8.90 -32.81
C VAL A 140 -2.88 -9.57 -31.44
N GLU A 141 -3.19 -8.80 -30.41
CA GLU A 141 -3.26 -9.27 -29.03
C GLU A 141 -4.66 -9.04 -28.44
N ASP A 142 -5.22 -10.09 -27.85
CA ASP A 142 -6.46 -10.04 -27.08
C ASP A 142 -6.16 -9.98 -25.58
N ARG A 143 -7.11 -9.46 -24.81
CA ARG A 143 -7.03 -9.49 -23.35
C ARG A 143 -7.11 -10.93 -22.83
N GLU A 144 -5.99 -11.46 -22.35
CA GLU A 144 -5.97 -12.74 -21.65
C GLU A 144 -6.38 -12.58 -20.18
N ILE A 145 -7.48 -13.23 -19.79
CA ILE A 145 -7.88 -13.33 -18.38
C ILE A 145 -7.53 -14.74 -17.91
N PRO A 146 -6.62 -14.90 -16.92
CA PRO A 146 -6.25 -16.22 -16.46
C PRO A 146 -7.46 -16.94 -15.85
N SER A 147 -7.63 -18.20 -16.23
CA SER A 147 -8.62 -19.07 -15.61
C SER A 147 -8.30 -19.29 -14.13
N ARG A 148 -9.32 -19.64 -13.34
CA ARG A 148 -9.13 -20.01 -11.93
C ARG A 148 -8.09 -21.12 -11.75
N ASN A 149 -8.01 -22.08 -12.67
CA ASN A 149 -7.01 -23.16 -12.61
C ASN A 149 -5.59 -22.63 -12.85
N GLN A 150 -5.39 -21.73 -13.82
CA GLN A 150 -4.09 -21.08 -14.03
C GLN A 150 -3.66 -20.27 -12.79
N VAL A 151 -4.58 -19.51 -12.19
CA VAL A 151 -4.28 -18.78 -10.94
C VAL A 151 -3.91 -19.75 -9.81
N GLN A 152 -4.63 -20.87 -9.67
CA GLN A 152 -4.30 -21.89 -8.68
C GLN A 152 -2.91 -22.48 -8.93
N GLN A 153 -2.59 -22.86 -10.16
CA GLN A 153 -1.25 -23.36 -10.53
C GLN A 153 -0.14 -22.35 -10.22
N TRP A 154 -0.41 -21.05 -10.40
CA TRP A 154 0.54 -20.01 -10.03
C TRP A 154 0.75 -19.90 -8.53
N MET A 155 -0.32 -20.02 -7.74
CA MET A 155 -0.27 -20.02 -6.28
C MET A 155 0.47 -21.25 -5.75
N ASP A 156 0.24 -22.42 -6.35
CA ASP A 156 0.86 -23.70 -5.97
C ASP A 156 2.38 -23.75 -6.22
N ARG A 157 2.97 -22.73 -6.86
CA ARG A 157 4.43 -22.58 -7.02
C ARG A 157 5.14 -22.21 -5.71
N HIS A 158 4.41 -21.76 -4.70
CA HIS A 158 4.96 -21.34 -3.42
C HIS A 158 4.21 -22.05 -2.28
N PRO A 159 4.90 -22.38 -1.18
CA PRO A 159 4.27 -23.04 -0.06
C PRO A 159 3.25 -22.12 0.61
N SER A 160 2.13 -22.69 1.03
CA SER A 160 1.15 -22.00 1.85
C SER A 160 1.64 -21.89 3.29
N GLY A 161 1.23 -20.83 4.00
CA GLY A 161 1.45 -20.72 5.44
C GLY A 161 0.82 -21.86 6.27
N LEU A 162 -0.05 -22.66 5.65
CA LEU A 162 -0.74 -23.80 6.24
C LEU A 162 -0.06 -25.15 5.93
N ASP A 163 1.00 -25.16 5.12
CA ASP A 163 1.70 -26.40 4.78
C ASP A 163 2.44 -26.96 6.00
N HIS A 164 2.49 -28.29 6.10
CA HIS A 164 3.06 -28.98 7.26
C HIS A 164 4.51 -28.58 7.55
N GLU A 165 5.33 -28.43 6.51
CA GLU A 165 6.73 -28.02 6.63
C GLU A 165 6.84 -26.57 7.12
N VAL A 166 5.97 -25.68 6.63
CA VAL A 166 5.94 -24.28 7.06
C VAL A 166 5.54 -24.15 8.52
N ILE A 167 4.52 -24.88 8.94
CA ILE A 167 4.09 -24.94 10.34
C ILE A 167 5.23 -25.47 11.23
N ALA A 168 5.96 -26.50 10.77
CA ALA A 168 7.04 -27.11 11.54
C ALA A 168 8.21 -26.15 11.78
N PHE A 169 8.71 -25.45 10.75
CA PHE A 169 9.81 -24.50 10.96
C PHE A 169 9.38 -23.29 11.78
N ARG A 170 8.13 -22.80 11.62
CA ARG A 170 7.58 -21.72 12.46
C ARG A 170 7.45 -22.14 13.93
N ALA A 171 7.06 -23.39 14.18
CA ALA A 171 7.05 -23.94 15.53
C ALA A 171 8.45 -23.96 16.14
N LYS A 172 9.47 -24.40 15.38
CA LYS A 172 10.88 -24.36 15.82
C LYS A 172 11.35 -22.91 16.09
N ASN A 173 11.01 -21.97 15.22
CA ASN A 173 11.35 -20.56 15.40
C ASN A 173 10.67 -19.97 16.64
N LYS A 174 9.40 -20.30 16.88
CA LYS A 174 8.69 -19.94 18.11
C LYS A 174 9.41 -20.46 19.36
N GLU A 175 9.90 -21.70 19.37
CA GLU A 175 10.64 -22.24 20.52
C GLU A 175 11.88 -21.41 20.85
N ARG A 176 12.67 -21.06 19.82
CA ARG A 176 13.83 -20.17 19.98
C ARG A 176 13.44 -18.81 20.57
N ILE A 177 12.36 -18.21 20.08
CA ILE A 177 11.85 -16.92 20.60
C ILE A 177 11.38 -17.08 22.06
N VAL A 178 10.72 -18.18 22.41
CA VAL A 178 10.33 -18.48 23.79
C VAL A 178 11.55 -18.53 24.71
N ASP A 179 12.64 -19.14 24.27
CA ASP A 179 13.88 -19.21 25.05
C ASP A 179 14.50 -17.82 25.27
N LEU A 180 14.50 -16.96 24.23
CA LEU A 180 14.91 -15.55 24.34
C LEU A 180 14.04 -14.77 25.33
N LEU A 181 12.72 -14.98 25.31
CA LEU A 181 11.79 -14.35 26.22
C LEU A 181 12.00 -14.80 27.67
N ILE A 182 12.26 -16.10 27.92
CA ILE A 182 12.59 -16.60 29.26
C ILE A 182 13.82 -15.89 29.80
N LYS A 183 14.90 -15.83 28.99
CA LYS A 183 16.13 -15.14 29.36
C LYS A 183 15.87 -13.66 29.66
N SER A 184 15.14 -12.97 28.77
CA SER A 184 14.80 -11.56 28.95
C SER A 184 14.03 -11.30 30.23
N ILE A 185 13.02 -12.14 30.55
CA ILE A 185 12.20 -12.01 31.76
C ILE A 185 13.02 -12.29 33.02
N ASP A 186 13.93 -13.25 32.99
CA ASP A 186 14.84 -13.54 34.12
C ASP A 186 15.82 -12.39 34.41
N GLU A 187 16.28 -11.71 33.35
CA GLU A 187 17.22 -10.58 33.45
C GLU A 187 16.53 -9.25 33.83
N GLN A 188 15.19 -9.20 33.80
CA GLN A 188 14.44 -7.99 34.17
C GLN A 188 14.63 -7.63 35.65
N LYS A 189 15.22 -6.46 35.88
CA LYS A 189 15.49 -5.93 37.23
C LYS A 189 14.23 -5.38 37.94
N ASN A 190 13.11 -5.22 37.23
CA ASN A 190 11.91 -4.59 37.77
C ASN A 190 11.02 -5.61 38.49
N LYS A 191 11.06 -5.59 39.83
CA LYS A 191 10.24 -6.45 40.71
C LYS A 191 8.71 -6.20 40.64
N LYS A 192 8.26 -5.21 39.86
CA LYS A 192 6.83 -4.91 39.61
C LYS A 192 6.40 -5.18 38.17
N ALA A 193 7.19 -5.94 37.39
CA ALA A 193 6.81 -6.33 36.05
C ALA A 193 5.53 -7.19 36.06
N PHE A 194 4.63 -6.94 35.09
CA PHE A 194 3.36 -7.68 34.98
C PHE A 194 3.60 -9.16 34.62
N TYR A 195 4.55 -9.41 33.73
CA TYR A 195 5.01 -10.75 33.36
C TYR A 195 6.31 -11.06 34.10
N GLN A 196 6.23 -11.89 35.13
CA GLN A 196 7.38 -12.27 35.96
C GLN A 196 7.27 -13.73 36.40
N PHE A 197 8.42 -14.40 36.54
CA PHE A 197 8.47 -15.76 37.09
C PHE A 197 8.44 -15.74 38.62
N LYS A 198 7.85 -16.79 39.20
CA LYS A 198 8.01 -17.05 40.64
C LYS A 198 9.44 -17.52 40.92
N GLU A 199 9.98 -17.19 42.09
CA GLU A 199 11.30 -17.66 42.51
C GLU A 199 11.34 -19.20 42.56
N GLY A 200 12.47 -19.78 42.14
CA GLY A 200 12.70 -21.23 42.19
C GLY A 200 12.04 -22.06 41.08
N LEU A 201 11.41 -21.44 40.07
CA LEU A 201 10.89 -22.19 38.92
C LEU A 201 12.02 -22.80 38.08
N SER A 202 11.87 -24.06 37.70
CA SER A 202 12.75 -24.72 36.73
C SER A 202 12.54 -24.17 35.32
N TYR A 203 13.52 -24.39 34.43
CA TYR A 203 13.42 -23.98 33.03
C TYR A 203 12.14 -24.49 32.34
N GLU A 204 11.83 -25.79 32.52
CA GLU A 204 10.62 -26.45 32.04
C GLU A 204 9.33 -25.73 32.49
N GLN A 205 9.29 -25.29 33.75
CA GLN A 205 8.15 -24.57 34.32
C GLN A 205 8.03 -23.16 33.74
N LYS A 206 9.17 -22.44 33.58
CA LYS A 206 9.20 -21.12 32.93
C LYS A 206 8.72 -21.21 31.49
N ARG A 207 9.18 -22.21 30.73
CA ARG A 207 8.73 -22.45 29.36
C ARG A 207 7.23 -22.69 29.27
N LYS A 208 6.67 -23.55 30.14
CA LYS A 208 5.21 -23.75 30.23
C LYS A 208 4.45 -22.46 30.54
N GLN A 209 5.00 -21.63 31.42
CA GLN A 209 4.41 -20.34 31.78
C GLN A 209 4.42 -19.37 30.58
N VAL A 210 5.54 -19.22 29.88
CA VAL A 210 5.64 -18.37 28.68
C VAL A 210 4.69 -18.87 27.58
N LEU A 211 4.59 -20.19 27.36
CA LEU A 211 3.64 -20.75 26.40
C LEU A 211 2.17 -20.51 26.80
N SER A 212 1.87 -20.39 28.10
CA SER A 212 0.54 -19.95 28.55
C SER A 212 0.33 -18.48 28.20
N TRP A 213 1.29 -17.60 28.51
CA TRP A 213 1.19 -16.17 28.20
C TRP A 213 1.21 -15.88 26.70
N TRP A 214 1.82 -16.74 25.88
CA TRP A 214 1.82 -16.64 24.42
C TRP A 214 0.40 -16.59 23.82
N LYS A 215 -0.61 -17.09 24.54
CA LYS A 215 -2.02 -17.04 24.11
C LYS A 215 -2.68 -15.68 24.38
N GLU A 216 -1.98 -14.77 25.05
CA GLU A 216 -2.46 -13.43 25.39
C GLU A 216 -1.89 -12.39 24.41
N ASP A 217 -2.77 -11.59 23.82
CA ASP A 217 -2.42 -10.45 22.96
C ASP A 217 -1.50 -9.43 23.67
N ARG A 218 -1.81 -9.12 24.93
CA ARG A 218 -1.03 -8.17 25.75
C ARG A 218 0.39 -8.63 26.00
N PHE A 219 0.64 -9.94 26.04
CA PHE A 219 1.98 -10.48 26.18
C PHE A 219 2.83 -10.12 24.96
N HIS A 220 2.28 -10.32 23.76
CA HIS A 220 2.94 -9.98 22.50
C HIS A 220 3.23 -8.49 22.38
N LEU A 221 2.28 -7.64 22.77
CA LEU A 221 2.46 -6.19 22.75
C LEU A 221 3.50 -5.71 23.78
N HIS A 222 3.53 -6.34 24.96
CA HIS A 222 4.48 -6.02 26.02
C HIS A 222 5.92 -6.34 25.61
N PHE A 223 6.13 -7.46 24.94
CA PHE A 223 7.45 -7.93 24.48
C PHE A 223 7.73 -7.63 23.01
N ALA A 224 6.99 -6.70 22.39
CA ALA A 224 7.27 -6.27 21.02
C ALA A 224 8.67 -5.62 20.95
N VAL A 225 9.46 -6.02 19.94
CA VAL A 225 10.80 -5.47 19.71
C VAL A 225 10.71 -4.06 19.14
N ARG A 226 11.62 -3.17 19.55
CA ARG A 226 11.59 -1.75 19.20
C ARG A 226 12.92 -1.15 18.75
N SER A 227 13.94 -1.98 18.57
CA SER A 227 15.27 -1.55 18.09
C SER A 227 15.78 -2.54 17.05
N THR A 228 16.69 -2.07 16.21
CA THR A 228 17.32 -2.90 15.16
C THR A 228 18.09 -4.06 15.78
N GLU A 229 18.79 -3.82 16.89
CA GLU A 229 19.55 -4.85 17.61
C GLU A 229 18.63 -5.97 18.12
N ALA A 230 17.55 -5.61 18.82
CA ALA A 230 16.59 -6.59 19.32
C ALA A 230 15.89 -7.32 18.16
N LEU A 231 15.55 -6.61 17.10
CA LEU A 231 14.97 -7.22 15.91
C LEU A 231 15.91 -8.27 15.30
N ASN A 232 17.20 -7.95 15.13
CA ASN A 232 18.18 -8.88 14.58
C ASN A 232 18.37 -10.12 15.46
N LEU A 233 18.46 -9.93 16.78
CA LEU A 233 18.52 -11.04 17.74
C LEU A 233 17.29 -11.95 17.64
N TYR A 234 16.09 -11.37 17.61
CA TYR A 234 14.84 -12.13 17.51
C TYR A 234 14.61 -12.70 16.12
N LEU A 235 15.37 -12.32 15.10
CA LEU A 235 15.42 -12.95 13.78
C LEU A 235 16.61 -13.90 13.61
N ASP A 236 17.25 -14.32 14.70
CA ASP A 236 18.39 -15.24 14.70
C ASP A 236 19.57 -14.76 13.86
N HIS A 237 19.75 -13.44 13.78
CA HIS A 237 20.76 -12.80 12.95
C HIS A 237 20.65 -13.19 11.45
N SER A 238 19.44 -13.51 10.98
CA SER A 238 19.16 -13.90 9.58
C SER A 238 19.00 -12.72 8.61
N MET A 239 19.20 -11.48 9.06
CA MET A 239 19.26 -10.32 8.17
C MET A 239 20.63 -10.25 7.50
N ASP A 240 20.66 -10.01 6.18
CA ASP A 240 21.89 -9.67 5.49
C ASP A 240 22.43 -8.29 5.91
N GLU A 241 23.70 -8.02 5.58
CA GLU A 241 24.42 -6.81 5.98
C GLU A 241 23.76 -5.53 5.44
N GLU A 242 23.25 -5.58 4.21
CA GLU A 242 22.58 -4.44 3.56
C GLU A 242 21.27 -4.08 4.29
N THR A 243 20.42 -5.08 4.51
CA THR A 243 19.15 -4.93 5.23
C THR A 243 19.41 -4.44 6.66
N LEU A 244 20.39 -5.01 7.36
CA LEU A 244 20.74 -4.58 8.71
C LEU A 244 21.18 -3.11 8.73
N GLN A 245 22.01 -2.68 7.77
CA GLN A 245 22.46 -1.30 7.68
C GLN A 245 21.30 -0.33 7.39
N ILE A 246 20.36 -0.71 6.50
CA ILE A 246 19.14 0.06 6.23
C ILE A 246 18.32 0.23 7.52
N MET A 247 18.10 -0.85 8.28
CA MET A 247 17.35 -0.78 9.54
C MET A 247 18.04 0.10 10.59
N VAL A 248 19.37 0.02 10.70
CA VAL A 248 20.16 0.90 11.58
C VAL A 248 20.00 2.37 11.19
N ASP A 249 20.04 2.67 9.90
CA ASP A 249 19.87 4.05 9.40
C ASP A 249 18.44 4.56 9.61
N ALA A 250 17.43 3.70 9.43
CA ALA A 250 16.04 4.00 9.72
C ALA A 250 15.81 4.33 11.20
N GLU A 251 16.37 3.52 12.12
CA GLU A 251 16.30 3.78 13.55
C GLU A 251 16.98 5.11 13.92
N LYS A 252 18.15 5.41 13.34
CA LYS A 252 18.84 6.71 13.53
C LYS A 252 18.03 7.89 12.98
N LYS A 253 17.34 7.71 11.85
CA LYS A 253 16.42 8.69 11.26
C LYS A 253 15.18 8.91 12.13
N GLY A 254 14.90 8.01 13.07
CA GLY A 254 13.75 8.07 13.98
C GLY A 254 12.52 7.34 13.47
N ILE A 255 12.66 6.48 12.46
CA ILE A 255 11.57 5.61 12.01
C ILE A 255 11.38 4.54 13.10
N PRO A 256 10.19 4.45 13.72
CA PRO A 256 9.97 3.53 14.82
C PRO A 256 10.10 2.08 14.34
N ILE A 257 10.53 1.16 15.20
CA ILE A 257 10.45 -0.29 14.94
C ILE A 257 9.43 -0.87 15.90
N PHE A 258 8.54 -1.74 15.42
CA PHE A 258 7.58 -2.43 16.28
C PHE A 258 7.14 -3.76 15.68
N ALA A 259 7.62 -4.87 16.24
CA ALA A 259 7.22 -6.21 15.83
C ALA A 259 6.99 -7.13 17.04
N THR A 260 5.86 -7.86 17.03
CA THR A 260 5.51 -8.77 18.12
C THR A 260 6.26 -10.09 18.02
N PRO A 261 6.50 -10.79 19.14
CA PRO A 261 7.07 -12.14 19.12
C PRO A 261 6.29 -13.11 18.22
N TYR A 262 4.96 -13.00 18.18
CA TYR A 262 4.14 -13.77 17.25
C TYR A 262 4.50 -13.49 15.79
N PHE A 263 4.55 -12.22 15.37
CA PHE A 263 4.90 -11.87 14.00
C PHE A 263 6.28 -12.38 13.62
N LEU A 264 7.27 -12.21 14.50
CA LEU A 264 8.65 -12.68 14.28
C LEU A 264 8.74 -14.21 14.19
N SER A 265 7.84 -14.94 14.84
CA SER A 265 7.78 -16.41 14.72
C SER A 265 7.35 -16.91 13.34
N LEU A 266 6.76 -16.04 12.50
CA LEU A 266 6.29 -16.40 11.16
C LEU A 266 7.40 -16.37 10.09
N ILE A 267 8.51 -15.67 10.39
CA ILE A 267 9.66 -15.47 9.51
C ILE A 267 10.52 -16.75 9.50
N ASP A 268 11.00 -17.15 8.32
CA ASP A 268 11.94 -18.25 8.18
C ASP A 268 13.36 -17.75 8.42
N THR A 269 13.91 -18.06 9.59
CA THR A 269 15.26 -17.64 9.99
C THR A 269 16.33 -18.67 9.62
N ARG A 270 15.97 -19.78 8.97
CA ARG A 270 16.94 -20.79 8.52
C ARG A 270 17.88 -20.20 7.46
N PRO A 271 19.14 -20.65 7.39
CA PRO A 271 20.03 -20.30 6.28
C PRO A 271 19.36 -20.59 4.93
N VAL A 272 19.58 -19.73 3.93
CA VAL A 272 18.97 -19.88 2.59
C VAL A 272 19.29 -21.25 1.96
N SER A 273 20.47 -21.82 2.24
CA SER A 273 20.86 -23.16 1.79
C SER A 273 20.01 -24.30 2.36
N GLU A 274 19.28 -24.07 3.45
CA GLU A 274 18.38 -25.03 4.10
C GLU A 274 16.90 -24.76 3.77
N GLN A 275 16.60 -23.73 2.99
CA GLN A 275 15.24 -23.39 2.58
C GLN A 275 14.90 -24.11 1.28
N GLU A 276 13.81 -24.88 1.30
CA GLU A 276 13.28 -25.58 0.14
C GLU A 276 12.77 -24.59 -0.92
N TYR A 277 12.19 -23.48 -0.45
CA TYR A 277 11.74 -22.36 -1.25
C TYR A 277 12.36 -21.07 -0.72
N PRO A 278 13.60 -20.74 -1.15
CA PRO A 278 14.29 -19.52 -0.76
C PRO A 278 13.41 -18.29 -0.90
N HIS A 279 13.40 -17.44 0.13
CA HIS A 279 12.67 -16.17 0.13
C HIS A 279 11.13 -16.32 0.00
N SER A 280 10.58 -17.49 0.29
CA SER A 280 9.12 -17.70 0.32
C SER A 280 8.40 -16.85 1.38
N ASP A 281 9.12 -16.37 2.40
CA ASP A 281 8.61 -15.45 3.41
C ASP A 281 8.86 -13.97 3.08
N LEU A 282 9.37 -13.64 1.88
CA LEU A 282 9.69 -12.28 1.47
C LEU A 282 8.48 -11.35 1.62
N ALA A 283 7.28 -11.82 1.27
CA ALA A 283 6.05 -11.07 1.43
C ALA A 283 5.74 -10.68 2.88
N ILE A 284 6.23 -11.42 3.88
CA ILE A 284 6.07 -11.07 5.30
C ILE A 284 7.23 -10.17 5.74
N ARG A 285 8.44 -10.43 5.26
CA ARG A 285 9.63 -9.60 5.52
C ARG A 285 9.45 -8.17 5.02
N THR A 286 8.82 -7.98 3.87
CA THR A 286 8.54 -6.65 3.31
C THR A 286 7.61 -5.82 4.19
N TYR A 287 6.79 -6.41 5.06
CA TYR A 287 5.98 -5.64 6.02
C TYR A 287 6.85 -5.07 7.16
N LEU A 288 8.01 -5.64 7.41
CA LEU A 288 8.83 -5.36 8.58
C LEU A 288 10.08 -4.53 8.25
N PHE A 289 10.74 -4.84 7.14
CA PHE A 289 11.98 -4.18 6.76
C PHE A 289 11.71 -2.92 5.94
N TYR A 290 12.47 -1.87 6.24
CA TYR A 290 12.38 -0.60 5.56
C TYR A 290 13.20 -0.60 4.27
N SER A 291 12.88 0.31 3.36
CA SER A 291 13.66 0.59 2.15
C SER A 291 14.51 1.85 2.34
N ARG A 292 15.53 2.02 1.48
CA ARG A 292 16.31 3.27 1.44
C ARG A 292 15.43 4.47 1.09
N ASP A 293 14.55 4.31 0.11
CA ASP A 293 13.58 5.34 -0.32
C ASP A 293 12.75 5.86 0.86
N LEU A 294 12.24 4.95 1.71
CA LEU A 294 11.48 5.36 2.89
C LEU A 294 12.32 6.22 3.85
N ILE A 295 13.59 5.89 4.05
CA ILE A 295 14.49 6.64 4.94
C ILE A 295 14.77 8.04 4.40
N GLU A 296 14.96 8.14 3.09
CA GLU A 296 15.21 9.40 2.39
C GLU A 296 13.99 10.31 2.51
N GLU A 297 12.79 9.78 2.24
CA GLU A 297 11.52 10.50 2.30
C GLU A 297 11.00 10.78 3.72
N PHE A 298 11.43 10.01 4.73
CA PHE A 298 10.90 10.16 6.08
C PHE A 298 11.15 11.57 6.65
N GLY A 299 10.06 12.21 7.08
CA GLY A 299 10.03 13.62 7.49
C GLY A 299 9.43 14.58 6.45
N GLN A 300 9.28 14.12 5.21
CA GLN A 300 8.67 14.85 4.10
C GLN A 300 7.42 14.15 3.55
N ILE A 301 7.09 12.95 4.05
CA ILE A 301 5.91 12.19 3.64
C ILE A 301 4.65 13.01 3.91
N VAL A 302 3.84 13.18 2.88
CA VAL A 302 2.52 13.82 2.97
C VAL A 302 1.42 12.75 2.92
N ALA A 303 0.20 13.14 3.27
CA ALA A 303 -0.93 12.24 3.05
C ALA A 303 -1.02 11.90 1.56
N TRP A 304 -1.18 10.60 1.25
CA TRP A 304 -1.29 10.11 -0.14
C TRP A 304 -2.43 10.81 -0.90
N GLU A 305 -3.49 11.17 -0.20
CA GLU A 305 -4.76 11.56 -0.78
C GLU A 305 -5.02 13.02 -0.48
N LYS A 306 -5.30 13.80 -1.52
CA LYS A 306 -5.45 15.26 -1.42
C LYS A 306 -6.58 15.65 -0.47
N GLU A 307 -7.62 14.81 -0.38
CA GLU A 307 -8.78 14.96 0.51
C GLU A 307 -8.42 14.81 1.99
N ASP A 308 -7.33 14.12 2.31
CA ASP A 308 -6.87 13.96 3.70
C ASP A 308 -6.07 15.19 4.19
N ILE A 309 -5.73 16.12 3.30
CA ILE A 309 -5.14 17.42 3.66
C ILE A 309 -6.27 18.37 4.09
N ALA A 310 -6.80 18.17 5.28
CA ALA A 310 -7.90 18.96 5.83
C ALA A 310 -7.43 20.13 6.72
N LYS A 311 -8.11 21.27 6.62
CA LYS A 311 -7.88 22.44 7.47
C LYS A 311 -9.14 22.81 8.25
N PRO A 312 -9.03 23.17 9.54
CA PRO A 312 -10.21 23.57 10.33
C PRO A 312 -10.95 24.75 9.68
N GLY A 313 -12.26 24.58 9.45
CA GLY A 313 -13.13 25.61 8.90
C GLY A 313 -13.10 25.76 7.38
N GLU A 314 -12.29 24.96 6.67
CA GLU A 314 -12.21 24.95 5.21
C GLU A 314 -12.65 23.59 4.66
N PRO A 315 -13.34 23.55 3.50
CA PRO A 315 -13.64 22.28 2.85
C PRO A 315 -12.35 21.63 2.34
N ASN A 316 -12.25 20.30 2.43
CA ASN A 316 -11.16 19.55 1.81
C ASN A 316 -11.31 19.50 0.27
N ALA A 317 -10.39 18.82 -0.42
CA ALA A 317 -10.40 18.71 -1.88
C ALA A 317 -11.72 18.13 -2.47
N ALA A 318 -12.41 17.29 -1.71
CA ALA A 318 -13.72 16.73 -2.08
C ALA A 318 -14.91 17.61 -1.65
N GLY A 319 -14.67 18.81 -1.11
CA GLY A 319 -15.69 19.79 -0.75
C GLY A 319 -16.25 19.64 0.67
N TRP A 320 -15.69 18.78 1.52
CA TRP A 320 -16.25 18.46 2.84
C TRP A 320 -15.68 19.34 3.95
N LEU A 321 -16.55 19.98 4.74
CA LEU A 321 -16.20 20.63 6.00
C LEU A 321 -16.15 19.59 7.13
N LEU A 322 -14.95 19.18 7.53
CA LEU A 322 -14.76 18.12 8.51
C LEU A 322 -14.85 18.66 9.95
N PRO A 323 -15.54 17.97 10.88
CA PRO A 323 -15.77 18.45 12.25
C PRO A 323 -14.50 18.40 13.10
N SER A 324 -13.54 17.55 12.73
CA SER A 324 -12.31 17.31 13.47
C SER A 324 -11.30 16.54 12.62
N HIS A 325 -10.08 16.42 13.13
CA HIS A 325 -9.03 15.57 12.57
C HIS A 325 -9.32 14.06 12.71
N ASN A 326 -10.41 13.66 13.35
CA ASN A 326 -10.81 12.26 13.49
C ASN A 326 -11.64 11.75 12.34
N VAL A 327 -12.19 12.65 11.53
CA VAL A 327 -13.10 12.30 10.46
C VAL A 327 -12.39 12.59 9.16
N HIS A 328 -12.27 11.57 8.32
CA HIS A 328 -11.80 11.72 6.95
C HIS A 328 -12.94 11.38 6.01
N ARG A 329 -13.14 12.19 4.97
CA ARG A 329 -14.20 11.95 3.99
C ARG A 329 -13.72 12.32 2.60
N ARG A 330 -13.88 11.35 1.71
CA ARG A 330 -13.58 11.50 0.28
C ARG A 330 -14.84 11.26 -0.53
N TYR A 331 -15.57 10.22 -0.17
CA TYR A 331 -16.79 9.80 -0.87
C TYR A 331 -18.06 10.44 -0.30
N PRO A 332 -19.12 10.56 -1.13
CA PRO A 332 -20.40 11.14 -0.69
C PRO A 332 -21.08 10.38 0.45
N ASN A 333 -21.02 9.05 0.47
CA ASN A 333 -21.83 8.21 1.36
C ASN A 333 -21.04 7.49 2.47
N VAL A 334 -19.71 7.57 2.45
CA VAL A 334 -18.82 6.90 3.41
C VAL A 334 -17.88 7.91 4.06
N ALA A 335 -17.73 7.82 5.38
CA ALA A 335 -16.66 8.51 6.09
C ALA A 335 -15.84 7.56 6.95
N ILE A 336 -14.57 7.90 7.10
CA ILE A 336 -13.64 7.24 8.00
C ILE A 336 -13.68 7.97 9.34
N PHE A 337 -13.76 7.21 10.44
CA PHE A 337 -13.63 7.71 11.80
C PHE A 337 -12.42 7.07 12.49
N ILE A 338 -11.49 7.90 12.96
CA ILE A 338 -10.30 7.52 13.73
C ILE A 338 -10.43 8.03 15.16
N PRO A 339 -10.88 7.20 16.11
CA PRO A 339 -11.04 7.57 17.52
C PRO A 339 -9.72 8.02 18.21
N ASP A 340 -9.80 8.88 19.23
CA ASP A 340 -8.65 9.23 20.12
C ASP A 340 -8.45 8.16 21.18
N THR A 341 -8.30 6.91 20.73
CA THR A 341 -8.07 5.77 21.61
C THR A 341 -6.73 5.10 21.25
N MET A 342 -6.38 4.05 21.99
CA MET A 342 -5.27 3.16 21.63
C MET A 342 -5.42 2.54 20.23
N GLY A 343 -6.63 2.56 19.64
CA GLY A 343 -6.87 2.11 18.26
C GLY A 343 -6.15 2.92 17.18
N ARG A 344 -5.49 4.02 17.56
CA ARG A 344 -4.54 4.78 16.73
C ARG A 344 -3.20 4.06 16.54
N ALA A 345 -2.82 3.21 17.48
CA ALA A 345 -1.63 2.38 17.36
C ALA A 345 -1.93 1.09 16.59
N CYS A 346 -0.89 0.42 16.11
CA CYS A 346 -0.97 -0.89 15.49
C CYS A 346 -0.33 -1.97 16.39
N GLY A 347 -0.78 -3.22 16.25
CA GLY A 347 -0.10 -4.38 16.86
C GLY A 347 1.21 -4.77 16.15
N GLY A 348 1.53 -4.12 15.03
CA GLY A 348 2.73 -4.27 14.22
C GLY A 348 2.85 -3.05 13.31
N LEU A 349 4.06 -2.50 13.11
CA LEU A 349 4.25 -1.38 12.21
C LEU A 349 4.64 -1.88 10.82
N CYS A 350 3.77 -1.62 9.84
CA CYS A 350 4.04 -1.96 8.44
C CYS A 350 4.99 -0.93 7.82
N SER A 351 6.04 -1.39 7.14
CA SER A 351 7.01 -0.56 6.40
C SER A 351 6.36 0.36 5.36
N TYR A 352 5.32 -0.13 4.69
CA TYR A 352 4.58 0.60 3.66
C TYR A 352 3.28 1.24 4.19
N CYS A 353 3.18 1.46 5.50
CA CYS A 353 1.97 2.04 6.11
C CYS A 353 1.59 3.37 5.42
N GLN A 354 0.40 3.44 4.82
CA GLN A 354 -0.10 4.66 4.18
C GLN A 354 -0.23 5.85 5.14
N ARG A 355 -0.23 5.60 6.46
CA ARG A 355 -0.27 6.61 7.53
C ARG A 355 1.11 6.91 8.12
N MET A 356 2.20 6.56 7.43
CA MET A 356 3.58 6.84 7.89
C MET A 356 3.81 8.33 8.18
N TYR A 357 3.11 9.22 7.46
CA TYR A 357 3.14 10.68 7.67
C TYR A 357 2.68 11.13 9.08
N ASP A 358 1.89 10.34 9.80
CA ASP A 358 1.51 10.66 11.17
C ASP A 358 2.54 10.16 12.20
N PHE A 359 3.38 9.18 11.84
CA PHE A 359 4.52 8.75 12.67
C PHE A 359 5.65 9.79 12.64
N GLN A 360 5.97 10.37 11.48
CA GLN A 360 6.93 11.50 11.40
C GLN A 360 6.47 12.71 12.23
N GLY A 361 5.15 12.95 12.30
CA GLY A 361 4.56 14.04 13.07
C GLY A 361 4.46 13.75 14.57
N GLY A 362 4.90 12.58 15.02
CA GLY A 362 4.81 12.11 16.40
C GLY A 362 3.39 11.82 16.89
N ARG A 363 2.40 11.76 15.99
CA ARG A 363 0.97 11.57 16.29
C ARG A 363 0.58 10.10 16.49
N PHE A 364 1.38 9.16 15.98
CA PHE A 364 1.23 7.72 16.21
C PHE A 364 2.40 7.09 16.99
N ASN A 365 3.15 7.90 17.75
CA ASN A 365 4.23 7.33 18.56
C ASN A 365 3.66 6.46 19.68
N PHE A 366 4.36 5.36 20.01
CA PHE A 366 4.04 4.45 21.11
C PHE A 366 4.18 5.11 22.52
N GLU A 367 4.40 6.43 22.58
CA GLU A 367 4.48 7.26 23.77
C GLU A 367 3.11 7.92 24.06
N LEU A 368 2.22 7.13 24.65
CA LEU A 368 0.82 7.46 24.92
C LEU A 368 0.58 8.76 25.70
N GLU A 369 1.56 9.20 26.51
CA GLU A 369 1.46 10.41 27.33
C GLU A 369 1.51 11.72 26.52
N LYS A 370 2.15 11.72 25.34
CA LYS A 370 2.31 12.92 24.50
C LYS A 370 1.11 13.18 23.57
N LEU A 371 0.18 12.24 23.47
CA LEU A 371 -0.99 12.28 22.57
C LEU A 371 -2.27 12.80 23.23
N ARG A 372 -2.20 13.38 24.44
CA ARG A 372 -3.41 13.82 25.16
C ARG A 372 -4.11 14.98 24.42
N PRO A 373 -5.37 14.81 23.98
CA PRO A 373 -6.09 15.84 23.24
C PRO A 373 -6.44 17.07 24.09
N LYS A 374 -6.64 18.21 23.43
CA LYS A 374 -7.02 19.50 24.06
C LYS A 374 -8.50 19.55 24.50
N LYS A 375 -9.36 18.73 23.89
CA LYS A 375 -10.75 18.48 24.30
C LYS A 375 -10.84 17.11 24.95
N SER A 376 -11.82 16.89 25.82
CA SER A 376 -12.05 15.54 26.32
C SER A 376 -12.50 14.62 25.18
N TRP A 377 -12.12 13.35 25.26
CA TRP A 377 -12.52 12.34 24.26
C TRP A 377 -14.05 12.29 24.08
N THR A 378 -14.81 12.46 25.18
CA THR A 378 -16.28 12.46 25.14
C THR A 378 -16.84 13.60 24.30
N GLU A 379 -16.38 14.83 24.51
CA GLU A 379 -16.84 15.99 23.72
C GLU A 379 -16.47 15.83 22.24
N GLN A 380 -15.30 15.25 21.96
CA GLN A 380 -14.86 15.01 20.59
C GLN A 380 -15.72 13.94 19.90
N LEU A 381 -16.07 12.88 20.63
CA LEU A 381 -16.96 11.83 20.15
C LEU A 381 -18.36 12.37 19.84
N GLU A 382 -18.94 13.17 20.75
CA GLU A 382 -20.24 13.81 20.56
C GLU A 382 -20.26 14.70 19.31
N LEU A 383 -19.25 15.57 19.15
CA LEU A 383 -19.11 16.43 17.98
C LEU A 383 -19.07 15.62 16.66
N ASN A 384 -18.33 14.52 16.64
CA ASN A 384 -18.23 13.66 15.45
C ASN A 384 -19.54 12.92 15.17
N MET A 385 -20.24 12.45 16.21
CA MET A 385 -21.57 11.84 16.06
C MET A 385 -22.61 12.83 15.54
N ASP A 386 -22.58 14.08 16.01
CA ASP A 386 -23.46 15.14 15.50
C ASP A 386 -23.23 15.42 14.02
N TYR A 387 -21.97 15.43 13.56
CA TYR A 387 -21.66 15.54 12.15
C TYR A 387 -22.26 14.38 11.33
N PHE A 388 -22.08 13.13 11.77
CA PHE A 388 -22.62 11.95 11.08
C PHE A 388 -24.15 11.91 11.07
N ARG A 389 -24.78 12.33 12.17
CA ARG A 389 -26.24 12.37 12.31
C ARG A 389 -26.89 13.34 11.34
N ASN A 390 -26.33 14.55 11.26
CA ASN A 390 -26.94 15.66 10.52
C ASN A 390 -26.60 15.65 9.02
N ASP A 391 -25.69 14.79 8.56
CA ASP A 391 -25.40 14.64 7.13
C ASP A 391 -26.41 13.71 6.45
N PRO A 392 -27.20 14.16 5.46
CA PRO A 392 -28.26 13.35 4.86
C PRO A 392 -27.74 12.24 3.91
N TYR A 393 -26.49 12.32 3.47
CA TYR A 393 -25.93 11.40 2.47
C TYR A 393 -25.03 10.32 3.06
N LEU A 394 -24.55 10.52 4.30
CA LEU A 394 -23.65 9.59 4.96
C LEU A 394 -24.41 8.39 5.54
N TRP A 395 -24.11 7.20 5.03
CA TRP A 395 -24.75 5.93 5.43
C TRP A 395 -23.75 4.91 6.01
N ASP A 396 -22.45 5.07 5.73
CA ASP A 396 -21.41 4.18 6.21
C ASP A 396 -20.32 4.95 6.98
N ILE A 397 -19.90 4.36 8.11
CA ILE A 397 -18.83 4.86 8.97
C ILE A 397 -17.80 3.75 9.16
N LEU A 398 -16.62 3.93 8.56
CA LEU A 398 -15.48 3.06 8.77
C LEU A 398 -14.71 3.48 10.03
N ILE A 399 -14.85 2.72 11.11
CA ILE A 399 -14.07 2.93 12.34
C ILE A 399 -12.69 2.26 12.17
N THR A 400 -11.62 3.06 12.17
CA THR A 400 -10.24 2.63 11.92
C THR A 400 -9.24 3.47 12.74
N GLY A 401 -7.96 3.42 12.42
CA GLY A 401 -6.90 4.21 13.04
C GLY A 401 -5.52 3.67 12.65
N GLY A 402 -4.81 3.09 13.60
CA GLY A 402 -3.81 2.09 13.25
C GLY A 402 -4.56 0.78 13.03
N ASP A 403 -4.77 0.07 14.13
CA ASP A 403 -5.66 -1.07 14.23
C ASP A 403 -6.77 -0.77 15.24
N ALA A 404 -8.03 -0.71 14.81
CA ALA A 404 -9.16 -0.38 15.67
C ALA A 404 -9.28 -1.32 16.88
N LEU A 405 -8.88 -2.59 16.73
CA LEU A 405 -8.94 -3.62 17.77
C LEU A 405 -7.83 -3.51 18.81
N MET A 406 -6.85 -2.61 18.61
CA MET A 406 -5.94 -2.18 19.69
C MET A 406 -6.66 -1.36 20.76
N SER A 407 -7.88 -0.91 20.50
CA SER A 407 -8.74 -0.30 21.52
C SER A 407 -9.12 -1.32 22.60
N SER A 408 -9.15 -0.87 23.86
CA SER A 408 -9.73 -1.70 24.93
C SER A 408 -11.19 -2.01 24.62
N VAL A 409 -11.68 -3.18 25.07
CA VAL A 409 -13.10 -3.57 24.95
C VAL A 409 -14.04 -2.46 25.47
N LYS A 410 -13.66 -1.79 26.56
CA LYS A 410 -14.42 -0.66 27.11
C LYS A 410 -14.49 0.51 26.14
N SER A 411 -13.35 0.91 25.58
CA SER A 411 -13.25 2.01 24.61
C SER A 411 -14.05 1.71 23.35
N LEU A 412 -13.90 0.50 22.80
CA LEU A 412 -14.63 0.06 21.61
C LEU A 412 -16.14 0.04 21.88
N LYS A 413 -16.56 -0.45 23.04
CA LYS A 413 -17.96 -0.41 23.46
C LYS A 413 -18.49 1.02 23.49
N THR A 414 -17.76 1.97 24.09
CA THR A 414 -18.18 3.38 24.13
C THR A 414 -18.36 3.96 22.72
N ILE A 415 -17.44 3.67 21.80
CA ILE A 415 -17.54 4.13 20.41
C ILE A 415 -18.77 3.54 19.73
N LEU A 416 -18.95 2.21 19.80
CA LEU A 416 -20.05 1.51 19.14
C LEU A 416 -21.43 1.89 19.73
N ASP A 417 -21.51 2.08 21.05
CA ASP A 417 -22.71 2.58 21.72
C ASP A 417 -23.06 3.99 21.20
N ALA A 418 -22.07 4.87 21.05
CA ALA A 418 -22.29 6.22 20.54
C ALA A 418 -22.80 6.21 19.09
N VAL A 419 -22.21 5.38 18.23
CA VAL A 419 -22.68 5.19 16.84
C VAL A 419 -24.11 4.63 16.83
N LEU A 420 -24.42 3.66 17.69
CA LEU A 420 -25.77 3.09 17.78
C LEU A 420 -26.81 4.12 18.25
N VAL A 421 -26.47 4.93 19.25
CA VAL A 421 -27.35 6.01 19.74
C VAL A 421 -27.57 7.05 18.63
N MET A 422 -26.49 7.47 17.98
CA MET A 422 -26.53 8.40 16.84
C MET A 422 -27.44 7.87 15.72
N ALA A 423 -27.26 6.62 15.31
CA ALA A 423 -28.03 5.99 14.24
C ALA A 423 -29.53 5.85 14.58
N ARG A 424 -29.88 5.71 15.87
CA ARG A 424 -31.28 5.69 16.32
C ARG A 424 -31.94 7.08 16.31
N GLN A 425 -31.15 8.13 16.29
CA GLN A 425 -31.60 9.52 16.33
C GLN A 425 -31.59 10.19 14.96
N LYS A 426 -31.02 9.53 13.95
CA LYS A 426 -31.08 9.89 12.54
C LYS A 426 -32.37 9.36 11.94
#